data_AF-A0AB33RAA5-F1
#
_entry.id   AF-A0AB33RAA5-F1
#
_cell.length_a   1.000
_cell.length_b   1.000
_cell.length_c   1.000
_cell.angle_alpha   90.00
_cell.angle_beta   90.00
_cell.angle_gamma   90.00
#
_symmetry.space_group_name_H-M   'P 1'
#
loop_
_entity.id
_entity.type
_entity.pdbx_description
1 polymer ?
#
loop_
_entity_poly.entity_id
_entity_poly.type
_entity_poly.pdbx_seq_one_letter_code
_entity_poly.pdbx_strand_id
1 'polypeptide(L)' 'MKLSRSTYYYQVKRLTQGDKNKELKEAIQDIYSENKGRYGYRRIHLELKNRGYKVNHKKVQRLMTELGLKARS' A
#
# COMPACT_ATOMS: atom_id res chain seq x y z
N MET A 1 -0.13 17.19 -29.60
CA MET A 1 0.30 15.83 -29.22
C MET A 1 -0.87 14.87 -29.39
N LYS A 2 -0.82 13.93 -30.34
CA LYS A 2 -1.86 12.88 -30.50
C LYS A 2 -1.51 11.71 -29.58
N LEU A 3 -2.26 11.55 -28.48
CA LEU A 3 -2.17 10.37 -27.64
C LEU A 3 -2.83 9.19 -28.36
N SER A 4 -2.16 8.04 -28.45
CA SER A 4 -2.76 6.86 -29.07
C SER A 4 -3.99 6.41 -28.25
N ARG A 5 -5.03 5.87 -28.91
CA ARG A 5 -6.25 5.42 -28.21
C ARG A 5 -5.93 4.40 -27.11
N SER A 6 -4.97 3.51 -27.33
CA SER A 6 -4.54 2.53 -26.33
C SER A 6 -3.89 3.20 -25.11
N THR A 7 -3.06 4.22 -25.32
CA THR A 7 -2.47 5.02 -24.22
C THR A 7 -3.55 5.78 -23.44
N TYR A 8 -4.52 6.38 -24.13
CA TYR A 8 -5.66 7.07 -23.51
C TYR A 8 -6.48 6.13 -22.62
N TYR A 9 -6.94 4.99 -23.17
CA TYR A 9 -7.72 4.03 -22.40
C TYR A 9 -6.90 3.35 -21.29
N TYR A 10 -5.58 3.17 -21.46
CA TYR A 10 -4.70 2.67 -20.40
C TYR A 10 -4.60 3.65 -19.23
N GLN A 11 -4.45 4.95 -19.51
CA GLN A 11 -4.42 5.99 -18.49
C GLN A 11 -5.78 6.13 -17.81
N VAL A 12 -6.87 6.16 -18.57
CA VAL A 12 -8.23 6.21 -18.03
C VAL A 12 -8.52 4.99 -17.15
N LYS A 13 -8.16 3.78 -17.58
CA LYS A 13 -8.32 2.54 -16.79
C LYS A 13 -7.48 2.54 -15.51
N ARG A 14 -6.30 3.16 -15.53
CA ARG A 14 -5.47 3.35 -14.31
C ARG A 14 -6.07 4.38 -13.35
N LEU A 15 -6.75 5.39 -13.86
CA LEU A 15 -7.41 6.43 -13.07
C LEU A 15 -8.76 5.96 -12.51
N THR A 16 -9.50 5.10 -13.23
CA THR A 16 -10.79 4.56 -12.82
C THR A 16 -10.71 3.26 -12.01
N GLN A 17 -9.59 2.53 -12.08
CA GLN A 17 -9.28 1.52 -11.08
C GLN A 17 -8.98 2.23 -9.76
N GLY A 18 -9.99 2.36 -8.91
CA GLY A 18 -9.85 2.82 -7.52
C GLY A 18 -8.63 2.15 -6.88
N ASP A 19 -7.97 2.84 -5.94
CA ASP A 19 -6.66 2.44 -5.43
C ASP A 19 -6.68 0.94 -5.07
N LYS A 20 -6.05 0.11 -5.92
CA LYS A 20 -6.01 -1.35 -5.74
C LYS A 20 -5.33 -1.74 -4.43
N ASN A 21 -4.63 -0.80 -3.82
CA ASN A 21 -3.99 -0.96 -2.54
C ASN A 21 -4.77 -0.29 -1.42
N LYS A 22 -5.99 0.21 -1.63
CA LYS A 22 -6.81 0.86 -0.60
C LYS A 22 -6.97 -0.05 0.62
N GLU A 23 -7.49 -1.26 0.40
CA GLU A 23 -7.64 -2.27 1.46
C GLU A 23 -6.31 -2.59 2.15
N LEU A 24 -5.23 -2.72 1.37
CA LEU A 24 -3.91 -3.00 1.92
C LEU A 24 -3.33 -1.80 2.71
N LYS A 25 -3.62 -0.57 2.29
CA LYS A 25 -3.22 0.67 2.97
C LYS A 25 -3.98 0.83 4.29
N GLU A 26 -5.29 0.54 4.28
CA GLU A 26 -6.13 0.51 5.49
C GLU A 26 -5.58 -0.52 6.49
N ALA A 27 -5.35 -1.77 6.07
CA ALA A 27 -4.77 -2.79 6.93
C ALA A 27 -3.38 -2.41 7.49
N ILE A 28 -2.53 -1.75 6.68
CA ILE A 28 -1.24 -1.22 7.14
C ILE A 28 -1.43 -0.15 8.22
N GLN A 29 -2.37 0.78 8.04
CA GLN A 29 -2.67 1.84 9.00
C GLN A 29 -3.26 1.28 10.30
N ASP A 30 -4.13 0.29 10.22
CA ASP A 30 -4.73 -0.37 11.37
C ASP A 30 -3.64 -1.03 12.22
N ILE A 31 -2.81 -1.88 11.61
CA ILE A 31 -1.68 -2.53 12.30
C ILE A 31 -0.73 -1.49 12.89
N TYR A 32 -0.42 -0.43 12.14
CA TYR A 32 0.46 0.64 12.62
C TYR A 32 -0.12 1.35 13.85
N SER A 33 -1.43 1.63 13.84
CA SER A 33 -2.14 2.33 14.92
C SER A 33 -2.33 1.45 16.16
N GLU A 34 -2.72 0.18 15.97
CA GLU A 34 -2.80 -0.84 17.02
C GLU A 34 -1.47 -0.97 17.78
N ASN A 35 -0.35 -0.89 17.05
CA ASN A 35 1.00 -0.97 17.61
C ASN A 35 1.58 0.41 17.99
N LYS A 36 0.75 1.45 18.11
CA LYS A 36 1.10 2.81 18.53
C LYS A 36 2.25 3.42 17.72
N GLY A 37 2.32 3.09 16.43
CA GLY A 37 3.36 3.54 15.50
C GLY A 37 4.77 3.01 15.74
N ARG A 38 4.92 1.97 16.59
CA ARG A 38 6.22 1.35 16.87
C ARG A 38 6.68 0.41 15.77
N TYR A 39 5.75 -0.09 14.96
CA TYR A 39 6.05 -1.11 13.97
C TYR A 39 6.50 -0.48 12.66
N GLY A 40 7.73 -0.82 12.25
CA GLY A 40 8.20 -0.59 10.89
C GLY A 40 7.70 -1.65 9.91
N TYR A 41 8.02 -1.47 8.63
CA TYR A 41 7.49 -2.29 7.53
C TYR A 41 7.74 -3.79 7.68
N ARG A 42 8.83 -4.21 8.32
CA ARG A 42 9.12 -5.63 8.57
C ARG A 42 8.09 -6.26 9.52
N ARG A 43 7.77 -5.58 10.63
CA ARG A 43 6.78 -6.07 11.60
C ARG A 43 5.37 -6.00 11.04
N ILE A 44 5.04 -4.94 10.32
CA ILE A 44 3.76 -4.82 9.61
C ILE A 44 3.60 -5.91 8.56
N HIS A 45 4.65 -6.23 7.80
CA HIS A 45 4.60 -7.32 6.83
C HIS A 45 4.33 -8.68 7.47
N LEU A 46 4.93 -8.98 8.63
CA LEU A 46 4.67 -10.21 9.38
C LEU A 46 3.22 -10.25 9.85
N GLU A 47 2.70 -9.15 10.38
CA GLU A 47 1.32 -9.09 10.86
C GLU A 47 0.30 -9.21 9.73
N LEU A 48 0.56 -8.59 8.58
CA LEU A 48 -0.22 -8.79 7.37
C LEU A 48 -0.23 -10.26 6.94
N LYS A 49 0.92 -10.95 7.01
CA LYS A 49 0.99 -12.38 6.71
C LYS A 49 0.17 -13.20 7.71
N ASN A 50 0.20 -12.86 9.00
CA ASN A 50 -0.61 -13.49 10.04
C ASN A 50 -2.11 -13.31 9.78
N ARG A 51 -2.52 -12.14 9.27
CA ARG A 51 -3.90 -11.84 8.83
C ARG A 51 -4.27 -12.47 7.49
N GLY A 52 -3.40 -13.26 6.87
CA GLY A 52 -3.67 -13.98 5.61
C GLY A 52 -3.34 -13.21 4.33
N TYR A 53 -2.78 -11.99 4.42
CA TYR A 53 -2.41 -11.22 3.23
C TYR A 53 -1.16 -11.81 2.55
N LYS A 54 -1.29 -12.12 1.25
CA LYS A 54 -0.17 -12.54 0.39
C LYS A 54 0.47 -11.32 -0.28
N VAL A 55 1.28 -10.59 0.48
CA VAL A 55 1.95 -9.36 0.01
C VAL A 55 3.46 -9.41 0.22
N ASN A 56 4.23 -8.81 -0.71
CA ASN A 56 5.68 -8.74 -0.57
C ASN A 56 6.08 -7.60 0.38
N HIS A 57 7.09 -7.81 1.23
CA HIS A 57 7.64 -6.80 2.13
C HIS A 57 8.07 -5.50 1.42
N LYS A 58 8.55 -5.57 0.17
CA LYS A 58 8.89 -4.38 -0.64
C LYS A 58 7.65 -3.53 -0.94
N LYS A 59 6.51 -4.18 -1.21
CA LYS A 59 5.24 -3.51 -1.46
C LYS A 59 4.74 -2.82 -0.18
N VAL A 60 4.81 -3.50 0.96
CA VAL A 60 4.48 -2.92 2.27
C VAL A 60 5.34 -1.70 2.56
N GLN A 61 6.66 -1.79 2.34
CA GLN A 61 7.57 -0.67 2.53
C GLN A 61 7.19 0.53 1.65
N ARG A 62 6.92 0.31 0.36
CA ARG A 62 6.50 1.39 -0.56
C ARG A 62 5.21 2.04 -0.11
N LEU A 63 4.21 1.25 0.30
CA LEU A 63 2.92 1.76 0.76
C LEU A 63 3.03 2.53 2.07
N MET A 64 3.86 2.07 3.02
CA MET A 64 4.13 2.84 4.24
C MET A 64 4.76 4.19 3.92
N THR A 65 5.70 4.25 2.97
CA THR A 65 6.30 5.51 2.51
C THR A 65 5.26 6.42 1.84
N GLU A 66 4.40 5.88 0.96
CA GLU A 66 3.29 6.62 0.34
C GLU A 66 2.33 7.18 1.40
N LEU A 67 2.12 6.47 2.51
CA LEU A 67 1.29 6.86 3.64
C LEU A 67 2.00 7.79 4.65
N GLY A 68 3.29 8.06 4.47
CA GLY A 68 4.08 8.86 5.42
C GLY A 68 4.34 8.18 6.78
N LEU A 69 4.10 6.87 6.89
CA LEU A 69 4.26 6.13 8.12
C LEU A 69 5.74 5.81 8.36
N LYS A 70 6.29 6.35 9.45
CA LYS A 70 7.65 6.03 9.93
C LYS A 70 7.54 5.42 11.32
N ALA A 71 8.31 4.37 11.59
CA ALA A 71 8.42 3.86 12.95
C ALA A 71 9.06 4.95 13.82
N ARG A 72 8.42 5.29 14.95
CA ARG A 72 9.07 6.12 15.98
C ARG A 72 10.09 5.23 16.69
N SER A 73 11.37 5.46 16.40
CA SER A 73 12.50 5.00 17.21
C SER A 73 12.50 5.69 18.56
#